data_AF-A0A3P8SB93-F1
#
_entry.id   AF-A0A3P8SB93-F1
#
_cell.length_a   1.000
_cell.length_b   1.000
_cell.length_c   1.000
_cell.angle_alpha   90.00
_cell.angle_beta   90.00
_cell.angle_gamma   90.00
#
_symmetry.space_group_name_H-M   'P 1'
#
loop_
_entity.id
_entity.type
_entity.pdbx_description
1 polymer ?
#
loop_
_entity_poly.entity_id
_entity_poly.type
_entity_poly.pdbx_seq_one_letter_code
_entity_poly.pdbx_strand_id
1 'polypeptide(L)'
;PGSANSSGSGSGDVRSPSLSSDEQSSEASLVTEGGGTPLHPDTPDNLTLAVLDSVAGKRFGHCTTLLDDFMLTHPIFLTADRLQQVLLQFSFEGDRGGREGERREEGRGGGRGGDEDAEAAMMDAAERKQAVLNVAFRYLDTYRELLQEEGERSNSFPKELYLCAVQELTRYPELVEDVLKLQRWTEILHCSEEEKESRKKQVRPLFRHFRRIDACLQPREAFRGSDEFCRVYTPDHSYVTIRSRLSCRVGEILALVREKLQYSEDQPVLPGNLILVAVTSAGKAVFRPSDEAVFTTLGVNTHLFACEPSELDSLLPLPEEIHWSPGDSKLHDMSAEEVSNQLVVFDWELFSCVHEVEFVCYVFHGEQSRWRPLNLELVLQRCSEVQHWVATEILQCQSLPKRIQLLRKFIKIAACKQQQDLLSFLAVVLGLDNPAVSRLRLTWEGLPGKFRKQFQQFESIADPSRNHKSYRDLITSLRPPLIPFTPLLLKLTFLHESCKTFHGELVNFEKMHKVAEMVRIIRRYRSSQLMDTETSPSHLQTKAYVRQLQVIDNQNLLFDMSCKLEPKDT
;
A
#
# COMPACT_ATOMS: atom_id res chain seq x y z
N PRO A 1 -5.69 -47.66 -31.39
CA PRO A 1 -4.22 -47.62 -31.15
C PRO A 1 -3.75 -46.15 -31.12
N GLY A 2 -3.88 -45.47 -29.98
CA GLY A 2 -2.78 -45.22 -29.03
C GLY A 2 -2.01 -43.97 -29.48
N SER A 3 -2.18 -42.78 -28.87
CA SER A 3 -1.52 -42.25 -27.65
C SER A 3 -0.85 -40.91 -28.07
N ALA A 4 -0.76 -39.80 -27.34
CA ALA A 4 -1.13 -39.42 -25.98
C ALA A 4 -1.28 -37.88 -25.95
N ASN A 5 -2.27 -37.39 -25.21
CA ASN A 5 -2.43 -35.98 -24.83
C ASN A 5 -1.65 -35.75 -23.52
N SER A 6 -0.76 -34.75 -23.50
CA SER A 6 -0.20 -34.19 -22.27
C SER A 6 -0.78 -32.80 -22.05
N SER A 7 -1.79 -32.72 -21.18
CA SER A 7 -2.38 -31.49 -20.67
C SER A 7 -1.55 -30.96 -19.51
N GLY A 8 -0.85 -29.83 -19.72
CA GLY A 8 -0.23 -29.06 -18.65
C GLY A 8 -1.25 -28.11 -18.02
N SER A 9 -1.48 -28.26 -16.72
CA SER A 9 -2.28 -27.38 -15.87
C SER A 9 -1.55 -26.05 -15.63
N GLY A 10 -2.05 -24.97 -16.22
CA GLY A 10 -1.59 -23.60 -15.93
C GLY A 10 -2.29 -23.04 -14.70
N SER A 11 -1.51 -22.65 -13.70
CA SER A 11 -1.93 -21.82 -12.57
C SER A 11 -2.37 -20.45 -13.07
N GLY A 12 -3.65 -20.10 -12.89
CA GLY A 12 -4.15 -18.76 -13.20
C GLY A 12 -3.76 -17.77 -12.11
N ASP A 13 -2.88 -16.83 -12.45
CA ASP A 13 -2.60 -15.65 -11.63
C ASP A 13 -3.85 -14.75 -11.57
N VAL A 14 -4.30 -14.44 -10.35
CA VAL A 14 -5.47 -13.58 -10.06
C VAL A 14 -5.08 -12.09 -10.14
N ARG A 15 -4.35 -11.69 -11.17
CA ARG A 15 -4.03 -10.27 -11.44
C ARG A 15 -4.67 -9.83 -12.75
N SER A 16 -5.25 -8.63 -12.69
CA SER A 16 -6.08 -7.93 -13.68
C SER A 16 -5.54 -7.96 -15.14
N PRO A 17 -6.39 -7.73 -16.16
CA PRO A 17 -6.17 -8.20 -17.52
C PRO A 17 -5.07 -7.45 -18.28
N SER A 18 -4.32 -8.20 -19.08
CA SER A 18 -3.21 -7.76 -19.93
C SER A 18 -3.68 -6.91 -21.12
N LEU A 19 -2.94 -5.84 -21.45
CA LEU A 19 -3.07 -5.07 -22.69
C LEU A 19 -1.79 -5.18 -23.54
N SER A 20 -1.97 -5.04 -24.86
CA SER A 20 -1.07 -5.49 -25.93
C SER A 20 0.24 -4.71 -26.11
N SER A 21 1.21 -5.39 -26.75
CA SER A 21 2.64 -5.12 -26.85
C SER A 21 3.12 -3.81 -27.54
N ASP A 22 2.25 -2.93 -28.01
CA ASP A 22 2.64 -1.78 -28.86
C ASP A 22 2.83 -0.43 -28.12
N GLU A 23 2.67 -0.36 -26.79
CA GLU A 23 2.87 0.88 -26.01
C GLU A 23 4.28 1.04 -25.39
N GLN A 24 5.23 0.16 -25.74
CA GLN A 24 6.54 0.02 -25.10
C GLN A 24 7.54 1.17 -25.32
N SER A 25 7.21 2.23 -26.08
CA SER A 25 8.19 3.28 -26.45
C SER A 25 7.93 4.68 -25.89
N SER A 26 6.98 4.87 -24.97
CA SER A 26 6.61 6.21 -24.47
C SER A 26 6.41 6.29 -22.95
N GLU A 27 7.25 5.59 -22.17
CA GLU A 27 7.17 5.56 -20.70
C GLU A 27 7.77 6.77 -19.96
N ALA A 28 8.27 7.80 -20.66
CA ALA A 28 9.11 8.84 -20.04
C ALA A 28 8.47 10.25 -20.04
N SER A 29 7.24 10.40 -19.56
CA SER A 29 6.65 11.74 -19.36
C SER A 29 5.71 11.76 -18.16
N LEU A 30 6.25 11.43 -16.99
CA LEU A 30 5.72 11.98 -15.73
C LEU A 30 6.44 13.30 -15.47
N VAL A 31 5.69 14.26 -14.94
CA VAL A 31 6.03 15.67 -14.79
C VAL A 31 7.37 15.85 -14.07
N THR A 32 8.42 16.20 -14.81
CA THR A 32 9.73 16.60 -14.26
C THR A 32 9.63 17.99 -13.64
N GLU A 33 9.17 18.08 -12.39
CA GLU A 33 9.45 19.22 -11.52
C GLU A 33 10.23 18.74 -10.30
N GLY A 34 11.55 18.70 -10.45
CA GLY A 34 12.49 18.32 -9.39
C GLY A 34 13.90 18.20 -9.96
N GLY A 35 14.65 19.30 -9.96
CA GLY A 35 16.00 19.36 -10.50
C GLY A 35 17.02 18.59 -9.64
N GLY A 36 17.39 17.40 -10.09
CA GLY A 36 18.57 16.68 -9.64
C GLY A 36 18.90 15.59 -10.66
N THR A 37 20.14 15.52 -11.12
CA THR A 37 20.58 14.37 -11.93
C THR A 37 20.67 13.15 -11.01
N PRO A 38 20.01 12.03 -11.34
CA PRO A 38 20.12 10.80 -10.56
C PRO A 38 21.58 10.33 -10.49
N LEU A 39 21.96 9.66 -9.40
CA LEU A 39 23.28 9.05 -9.29
C LEU A 39 23.52 8.08 -10.45
N HIS A 40 24.77 8.01 -10.90
CA HIS A 40 25.17 6.97 -11.85
C HIS A 40 25.02 5.58 -11.22
N PRO A 41 24.76 4.53 -12.02
CA PRO A 41 24.69 3.18 -11.50
C PRO A 41 25.97 2.78 -10.77
N ASP A 42 25.84 2.34 -9.52
CA ASP A 42 26.95 1.93 -8.67
C ASP A 42 26.51 0.82 -7.69
N THR A 43 27.45 0.23 -6.96
CA THR A 43 27.17 -0.76 -5.92
C THR A 43 26.38 -0.14 -4.76
N PRO A 44 25.57 -0.93 -4.02
CA PRO A 44 24.79 -0.42 -2.88
C PRO A 44 25.63 0.33 -1.83
N ASP A 45 26.83 -0.18 -1.51
CA ASP A 45 27.74 0.43 -0.54
C ASP A 45 28.29 1.77 -1.08
N ASN A 46 28.73 1.84 -2.34
CA ASN A 46 29.20 3.09 -2.95
C ASN A 46 28.11 4.15 -3.08
N LEU A 47 26.87 3.75 -3.38
CA LEU A 47 25.73 4.68 -3.38
C LEU A 47 25.50 5.27 -1.98
N THR A 48 25.66 4.47 -0.93
CA THR A 48 25.56 4.95 0.46
C THR A 48 26.64 5.97 0.77
N LEU A 49 27.88 5.72 0.34
CA LEU A 49 29.00 6.66 0.48
C LEU A 49 28.75 7.96 -0.30
N ALA A 50 28.27 7.87 -1.54
CA ALA A 50 27.94 9.04 -2.35
C ALA A 50 26.85 9.91 -1.72
N VAL A 51 25.86 9.29 -1.07
CA VAL A 51 24.83 10.01 -0.29
C VAL A 51 25.45 10.69 0.94
N LEU A 52 26.31 9.99 1.69
CA LEU A 52 27.00 10.56 2.86
C LEU A 52 27.88 11.75 2.48
N ASP A 53 28.67 11.63 1.43
CA ASP A 53 29.53 12.71 0.90
C ASP A 53 28.69 13.90 0.44
N SER A 54 27.54 13.65 -0.21
CA SER A 54 26.62 14.71 -0.61
C SER A 54 26.00 15.45 0.59
N VAL A 55 25.74 14.76 1.70
CA VAL A 55 25.21 15.36 2.93
C VAL A 55 26.31 16.16 3.65
N ALA A 56 27.54 15.63 3.71
CA ALA A 56 28.69 16.30 4.33
C ALA A 56 29.05 17.61 3.61
N GLY A 57 29.04 17.62 2.27
CA GLY A 57 29.47 18.76 1.43
C GLY A 57 28.56 20.00 1.40
N LYS A 58 27.63 20.19 2.35
CA LYS A 58 26.76 21.38 2.52
C LYS A 58 25.95 21.83 1.28
N ARG A 59 25.71 20.97 0.27
CA ARG A 59 24.78 21.24 -0.85
C ARG A 59 23.33 20.94 -0.46
N PHE A 60 22.86 21.55 0.63
CA PHE A 60 21.62 21.19 1.33
C PHE A 60 20.37 21.17 0.42
N GLY A 61 20.24 22.07 -0.55
CA GLY A 61 19.06 22.12 -1.43
C GLY A 61 18.93 20.97 -2.44
N HIS A 62 20.06 20.43 -2.95
CA HIS A 62 20.07 19.32 -3.92
C HIS A 62 20.16 17.95 -3.23
N CYS A 63 20.71 17.92 -2.02
CA CYS A 63 20.90 16.70 -1.24
C CYS A 63 19.59 16.12 -0.67
N THR A 64 18.59 16.95 -0.37
CA THR A 64 17.33 16.45 0.23
C THR A 64 16.56 15.51 -0.69
N THR A 65 16.51 15.79 -2.00
CA THR A 65 15.82 14.92 -2.96
C THR A 65 16.57 13.61 -3.14
N LEU A 66 17.90 13.67 -3.29
CA LEU A 66 18.73 12.47 -3.39
C LEU A 66 18.61 11.58 -2.15
N LEU A 67 18.70 12.18 -0.96
CA LEU A 67 18.56 11.47 0.29
C LEU A 67 17.15 10.89 0.45
N ASP A 68 16.10 11.61 0.03
CA ASP A 68 14.73 11.11 0.05
C ASP A 68 14.55 9.93 -0.91
N ASP A 69 15.08 10.03 -2.13
CA ASP A 69 15.03 8.94 -3.11
C ASP A 69 15.75 7.69 -2.60
N PHE A 70 16.96 7.86 -2.05
CA PHE A 70 17.71 6.78 -1.42
C PHE A 70 16.93 6.19 -0.24
N MET A 71 16.39 7.03 0.65
CA MET A 71 15.69 6.55 1.84
C MET A 71 14.41 5.79 1.52
N LEU A 72 13.67 6.19 0.49
CA LEU A 72 12.46 5.49 0.06
C LEU A 72 12.77 4.16 -0.65
N THR A 73 13.93 4.03 -1.29
CA THR A 73 14.20 2.91 -2.21
C THR A 73 15.34 1.98 -1.80
N HIS A 74 16.16 2.36 -0.81
CA HIS A 74 17.23 1.49 -0.30
C HIS A 74 16.78 0.07 0.04
N PRO A 75 15.56 -0.20 0.57
CA PRO A 75 15.16 -1.57 0.91
C PRO A 75 15.16 -2.54 -0.28
N ILE A 76 15.15 -2.02 -1.51
CA ILE A 76 15.18 -2.80 -2.75
C ILE A 76 16.60 -3.33 -3.08
N PHE A 77 17.64 -2.62 -2.66
CA PHE A 77 19.02 -2.92 -3.06
C PHE A 77 20.02 -2.97 -1.90
N LEU A 78 19.60 -2.56 -0.71
CA LEU A 78 20.39 -2.49 0.51
C LEU A 78 19.48 -2.77 1.71
N THR A 79 19.67 -3.95 2.32
CA THR A 79 18.89 -4.32 3.50
C THR A 79 19.09 -3.29 4.62
N ALA A 80 18.05 -3.09 5.42
CA ALA A 80 18.13 -2.17 6.54
C ALA A 80 19.29 -2.51 7.48
N ASP A 81 19.53 -3.79 7.76
CA ASP A 81 20.65 -4.23 8.60
C ASP A 81 22.00 -3.84 8.01
N ARG A 82 22.17 -3.97 6.68
CA ARG A 82 23.40 -3.57 6.00
C ARG A 82 23.58 -2.04 6.03
N LEU A 83 22.53 -1.26 5.76
CA LEU A 83 22.59 0.19 5.86
C LEU A 83 22.98 0.63 7.28
N GLN A 84 22.35 0.05 8.29
CA GLN A 84 22.64 0.33 9.70
C GLN A 84 24.10 0.01 10.05
N GLN A 85 24.62 -1.14 9.59
CA GLN A 85 26.04 -1.49 9.75
C GLN A 85 26.98 -0.50 9.07
N VAL A 86 26.69 -0.07 7.85
CA VAL A 86 27.51 0.93 7.13
C VAL A 86 27.53 2.26 7.90
N LEU A 87 26.38 2.72 8.40
CA LEU A 87 26.31 3.95 9.21
C LEU A 87 27.10 3.84 10.53
N LEU A 88 27.04 2.68 11.19
CA LEU A 88 27.85 2.43 12.38
C LEU A 88 29.34 2.40 12.04
N GLN A 89 29.77 1.67 11.01
CA GLN A 89 31.18 1.61 10.60
C GLN A 89 31.75 2.98 10.23
N PHE A 90 31.01 3.74 9.40
CA PHE A 90 31.47 5.04 8.91
C PHE A 90 31.54 6.11 10.01
N SER A 91 30.75 5.95 11.08
CA SER A 91 30.86 6.83 12.25
C SER A 91 32.17 6.64 13.04
N PHE A 92 32.84 5.48 12.94
CA PHE A 92 33.88 5.06 13.89
C PHE A 92 35.21 4.54 13.27
N GLU A 93 35.30 4.25 11.96
CA GLU A 93 36.54 3.71 11.35
C GLU A 93 37.66 4.74 11.10
N GLY A 94 37.38 6.04 11.18
CA GLY A 94 38.33 7.12 10.85
C GLY A 94 39.60 7.19 11.72
N ASP A 95 39.71 6.44 12.81
CA ASP A 95 40.83 6.57 13.76
C ASP A 95 41.83 5.40 13.75
N ARG A 96 41.61 4.35 12.94
CA ARG A 96 42.57 3.22 12.83
C ARG A 96 43.64 3.41 11.75
N GLY A 97 43.41 4.24 10.74
CA GLY A 97 44.33 4.46 9.61
C GLY A 97 45.47 5.45 9.89
N GLY A 98 45.38 6.27 10.93
CA GLY A 98 46.37 7.32 11.22
C GLY A 98 47.73 6.81 11.73
N ARG A 99 47.82 5.56 12.19
CA ARG A 99 49.06 5.02 12.80
C ARG A 99 50.09 4.49 11.80
N GLU A 100 49.76 4.34 10.52
CA GLU A 100 50.73 3.88 9.50
C GLU A 100 51.37 5.03 8.69
N GLY A 101 50.81 6.24 8.74
CA GLY A 101 51.36 7.43 8.07
C GLY A 101 52.50 8.12 8.85
N GLU A 102 52.49 8.05 10.19
CA GLU A 102 53.46 8.76 11.04
C GLU A 102 54.88 8.16 11.02
N ARG A 103 55.14 7.05 10.33
CA ARG A 103 56.49 6.46 10.22
C ARG A 103 57.27 6.84 8.96
N ARG A 104 56.76 7.74 8.11
CA ARG A 104 57.48 8.16 6.89
C ARG A 104 57.86 9.63 6.78
N GLU A 105 57.53 10.47 7.76
CA GLU A 105 57.92 11.89 7.77
C GLU A 105 58.78 12.31 8.97
N GLU A 106 59.65 11.44 9.48
CA GLU A 106 60.83 11.91 10.21
C GLU A 106 61.93 12.29 9.22
N GLY A 107 61.74 13.40 8.50
CA GLY A 107 62.74 13.76 7.50
C GLY A 107 62.47 14.98 6.63
N ARG A 108 62.01 16.13 7.19
CA ARG A 108 62.49 17.49 6.86
C ARG A 108 61.52 18.58 7.31
N GLY A 109 62.04 19.50 8.12
CA GLY A 109 61.71 20.94 8.05
C GLY A 109 60.48 21.36 8.85
N GLY A 110 60.73 22.07 9.96
CA GLY A 110 59.68 22.74 10.72
C GLY A 110 58.93 23.79 9.90
N GLY A 111 57.61 23.78 10.03
CA GLY A 111 56.70 24.80 9.52
C GLY A 111 55.45 24.85 10.37
N ARG A 112 54.99 26.05 10.73
CA ARG A 112 53.82 26.38 11.56
C ARG A 112 52.45 26.00 10.93
N GLY A 113 52.39 24.96 10.11
CA GLY A 113 51.17 24.52 9.41
C GLY A 113 50.45 23.32 10.04
N GLY A 114 51.07 22.62 11.01
CA GLY A 114 50.52 21.38 11.55
C GLY A 114 49.22 21.52 12.36
N ASP A 115 49.05 22.64 13.07
CA ASP A 115 47.83 22.88 13.88
C ASP A 115 46.62 23.25 13.00
N GLU A 116 46.84 24.04 11.93
CA GLU A 116 45.76 24.42 10.99
C GLU A 116 45.30 23.23 10.14
N ASP A 117 46.23 22.37 9.69
CA ASP A 117 45.90 21.15 8.95
C ASP A 117 45.22 20.09 9.85
N ALA A 118 45.60 20.00 11.12
CA ALA A 118 44.96 19.12 12.09
C ALA A 118 43.55 19.60 12.48
N GLU A 119 43.37 20.91 12.68
CA GLU A 119 42.05 21.51 12.97
C GLU A 119 41.11 21.38 11.77
N ALA A 120 41.61 21.56 10.55
CA ALA A 120 40.85 21.33 9.32
C ALA A 120 40.46 19.85 9.12
N ALA A 121 41.37 18.90 9.38
CA ALA A 121 41.08 17.48 9.31
C ALA A 121 40.09 17.03 10.40
N MET A 122 40.16 17.64 11.59
CA MET A 122 39.22 17.40 12.68
C MET A 122 37.83 17.96 12.35
N MET A 123 37.76 19.14 11.73
CA MET A 123 36.52 19.74 11.23
C MET A 123 35.89 18.90 10.10
N ASP A 124 36.68 18.37 9.17
CA ASP A 124 36.24 17.44 8.12
C ASP A 124 35.72 16.11 8.71
N ALA A 125 36.37 15.60 9.76
CA ALA A 125 35.90 14.41 10.48
C ALA A 125 34.59 14.63 11.24
N ALA A 126 34.43 15.80 11.88
CA ALA A 126 33.19 16.20 12.54
C ALA A 126 32.03 16.33 11.54
N GLU A 127 32.26 16.98 10.40
CA GLU A 127 31.26 17.12 9.33
C GLU A 127 30.80 15.77 8.78
N ARG A 128 31.71 14.81 8.62
CA ARG A 128 31.35 13.43 8.22
C ARG A 128 30.50 12.73 9.27
N LYS A 129 30.86 12.83 10.56
CA LYS A 129 30.06 12.24 11.66
C LYS A 129 28.66 12.86 11.71
N GLN A 130 28.55 14.17 11.57
CA GLN A 130 27.29 14.88 11.45
C GLN A 130 26.46 14.39 10.26
N ALA A 131 27.10 14.16 9.11
CA ALA A 131 26.43 13.65 7.92
C ALA A 131 25.84 12.25 8.15
N VAL A 132 26.59 11.35 8.80
CA VAL A 132 26.08 10.02 9.18
C VAL A 132 24.87 10.14 10.10
N LEU A 133 24.94 11.00 11.12
CA LEU A 133 23.82 11.25 12.03
C LEU A 133 22.60 11.81 11.30
N ASN A 134 22.78 12.73 10.36
CA ASN A 134 21.70 13.27 9.54
C ASN A 134 21.02 12.19 8.67
N VAL A 135 21.81 11.32 8.04
CA VAL A 135 21.31 10.17 7.27
C VAL A 135 20.56 9.19 8.19
N ALA A 136 21.11 8.90 9.37
CA ALA A 136 20.46 8.05 10.37
C ALA A 136 19.15 8.65 10.88
N PHE A 137 19.10 9.96 11.19
CA PHE A 137 17.86 10.62 11.58
C PHE A 137 16.83 10.59 10.46
N ARG A 138 17.24 10.76 9.20
CA ARG A 138 16.33 10.64 8.07
C ARG A 138 15.76 9.22 7.97
N TYR A 139 16.57 8.19 8.14
CA TYR A 139 16.10 6.81 8.23
C TYR A 139 15.06 6.65 9.36
N LEU A 140 15.38 7.12 10.57
CA LEU A 140 14.46 7.03 11.71
C LEU A 140 13.16 7.79 11.50
N ASP A 141 13.19 8.97 10.84
CA ASP A 141 12.00 9.74 10.49
C ASP A 141 11.15 9.04 9.41
N THR A 142 11.78 8.57 8.32
CA THR A 142 11.10 7.89 7.23
C THR A 142 10.44 6.59 7.67
N TYR A 143 11.08 5.86 8.58
CA TYR A 143 10.60 4.54 9.02
C TYR A 143 9.98 4.56 10.42
N ARG A 144 9.77 5.73 11.04
CA ARG A 144 9.33 5.86 12.45
C ARG A 144 8.20 4.91 12.80
N GLU A 145 7.11 4.99 12.05
CA GLU A 145 5.89 4.23 12.33
C GLU A 145 6.15 2.74 12.18
N LEU A 146 6.85 2.33 11.12
CA LEU A 146 7.19 0.93 10.84
C LEU A 146 8.16 0.33 11.87
N LEU A 147 9.13 1.11 12.35
CA LEU A 147 10.11 0.67 13.36
C LEU A 147 9.47 0.51 14.74
N GLN A 148 8.43 1.28 15.06
CA GLN A 148 7.65 1.09 16.29
C GLN A 148 6.88 -0.24 16.28
N GLU A 149 6.53 -0.76 15.10
CA GLU A 149 5.76 -2.02 14.94
C GLU A 149 6.59 -3.27 15.25
N GLU A 150 7.86 -3.28 14.84
CA GLU A 150 8.72 -4.47 14.96
C GLU A 150 9.21 -4.72 16.39
N GLY A 151 9.03 -3.74 17.27
CA GLY A 151 9.41 -3.77 18.67
C GLY A 151 10.92 -3.74 18.92
N GLU A 152 11.30 -3.62 20.20
CA GLU A 152 12.70 -3.43 20.61
C GLU A 152 13.66 -4.56 20.21
N ARG A 153 13.17 -5.80 20.08
CA ARG A 153 14.03 -6.95 19.75
C ARG A 153 14.58 -6.89 18.31
N SER A 154 13.96 -6.09 17.45
CA SER A 154 14.27 -6.04 16.02
C SER A 154 14.97 -4.73 15.60
N ASN A 155 15.15 -3.77 16.51
CA ASN A 155 15.68 -2.44 16.19
C ASN A 155 16.61 -1.88 17.30
N SER A 156 17.79 -2.48 17.47
CA SER A 156 18.83 -2.00 18.41
C SER A 156 19.63 -0.80 17.86
N PHE A 157 19.51 -0.49 16.57
CA PHE A 157 20.30 0.53 15.88
C PHE A 157 20.33 1.91 16.55
N PRO A 158 19.21 2.53 16.98
CA PRO A 158 19.25 3.84 17.64
C PRO A 158 20.04 3.81 18.97
N LYS A 159 19.93 2.70 19.72
CA LYS A 159 20.65 2.50 21.00
C LYS A 159 22.15 2.37 20.75
N GLU A 160 22.54 1.57 19.76
CA GLU A 160 23.95 1.38 19.37
C GLU A 160 24.56 2.69 18.88
N LEU A 161 23.87 3.39 17.98
CA LEU A 161 24.32 4.69 17.46
C LEU A 161 24.44 5.74 18.57
N TYR A 162 23.50 5.78 19.52
CA TYR A 162 23.57 6.63 20.71
C TYR A 162 24.82 6.34 21.55
N LEU A 163 25.05 5.08 21.92
CA LEU A 163 26.19 4.70 22.77
C LEU A 163 27.52 5.09 22.11
N CYS A 164 27.65 4.90 20.81
CA CYS A 164 28.87 5.24 20.11
C CYS A 164 29.01 6.77 19.93
N ALA A 165 27.94 7.51 19.64
CA ALA A 165 27.99 8.97 19.56
C ALA A 165 28.36 9.61 20.91
N VAL A 166 27.90 9.05 22.03
CA VAL A 166 28.27 9.50 23.39
C VAL A 166 29.77 9.36 23.66
N GLN A 167 30.40 8.28 23.19
CA GLN A 167 31.85 8.07 23.36
C GLN A 167 32.66 9.14 22.63
N GLU A 168 32.18 9.58 21.47
CA GLU A 168 32.82 10.58 20.62
C GLU A 168 32.65 12.03 21.10
N LEU A 169 31.68 12.31 21.98
CA LEU A 169 31.43 13.67 22.51
C LEU A 169 32.64 14.32 23.18
N THR A 170 33.53 13.50 23.74
CA THR A 170 34.77 13.99 24.36
C THR A 170 35.72 14.60 23.33
N ARG A 171 35.69 14.11 22.09
CA ARG A 171 36.52 14.57 20.97
C ARG A 171 35.78 15.56 20.08
N TYR A 172 34.46 15.42 19.94
CA TYR A 172 33.61 16.21 19.05
C TYR A 172 32.41 16.80 19.84
N PRO A 173 32.63 17.87 20.63
CA PRO A 173 31.58 18.46 21.48
C PRO A 173 30.42 19.08 20.69
N GLU A 174 30.58 19.36 19.41
CA GLU A 174 29.53 19.84 18.51
C GLU A 174 28.38 18.84 18.31
N LEU A 175 28.60 17.55 18.57
CA LEU A 175 27.58 16.49 18.40
C LEU A 175 26.56 16.42 19.56
N VAL A 176 26.67 17.29 20.58
CA VAL A 176 25.80 17.25 21.78
C VAL A 176 24.32 17.28 21.43
N GLU A 177 23.89 18.13 20.48
CA GLU A 177 22.48 18.22 20.09
C GLU A 177 21.98 16.92 19.42
N ASP A 178 22.81 16.29 18.59
CA ASP A 178 22.48 15.04 17.92
C ASP A 178 22.40 13.88 18.90
N VAL A 179 23.30 13.82 19.89
CA VAL A 179 23.23 12.82 20.96
C VAL A 179 21.94 12.94 21.75
N LEU A 180 21.52 14.17 22.09
CA LEU A 180 20.22 14.41 22.75
C LEU A 180 19.04 14.02 21.84
N LYS A 181 19.18 14.18 20.52
CA LYS A 181 18.18 13.73 19.55
C LYS A 181 18.11 12.20 19.46
N LEU A 182 19.25 11.50 19.48
CA LEU A 182 19.31 10.03 19.51
C LEU A 182 18.73 9.45 20.81
N GLN A 183 18.97 10.11 21.94
CA GLN A 183 18.34 9.72 23.20
C GLN A 183 16.81 9.77 23.09
N ARG A 184 16.26 10.89 22.58
CA ARG A 184 14.81 11.02 22.33
C ARG A 184 14.29 9.94 21.39
N TRP A 185 15.03 9.58 20.34
CA TRP A 185 14.64 8.50 19.44
C TRP A 185 14.62 7.14 20.11
N THR A 186 15.59 6.88 20.98
CA THR A 186 15.62 5.68 21.79
C THR A 186 14.37 5.61 22.67
N GLU A 187 13.95 6.72 23.28
CA GLU A 187 12.71 6.81 24.06
C GLU A 187 11.45 6.62 23.21
N ILE A 188 11.35 7.26 22.04
CA ILE A 188 10.20 7.14 21.10
C ILE A 188 9.98 5.70 20.64
N LEU A 189 11.06 4.92 20.50
CA LEU A 189 11.02 3.52 20.05
C LEU A 189 10.89 2.52 21.21
N HIS A 190 11.06 2.95 22.46
CA HIS A 190 10.67 2.16 23.63
C HIS A 190 9.18 2.34 23.90
N CYS A 191 8.36 1.39 23.47
CA CYS A 191 6.99 1.28 24.00
C CYS A 191 7.04 0.79 25.45
N SER A 192 6.45 1.55 26.39
CA SER A 192 6.20 1.09 27.76
C SER A 192 5.38 -0.21 27.75
N GLU A 193 5.67 -1.15 28.67
CA GLU A 193 4.90 -2.39 28.82
C GLU A 193 3.39 -2.12 29.03
N GLU A 194 3.04 -0.97 29.64
CA GLU A 194 1.64 -0.53 29.82
C GLU A 194 0.95 -0.15 28.50
N GLU A 195 1.67 0.43 27.55
CA GLU A 195 1.16 0.76 26.21
C GLU A 195 1.03 -0.47 25.31
N LYS A 196 1.92 -1.46 25.48
CA LYS A 196 1.78 -2.76 24.81
C LYS A 196 0.53 -3.49 25.31
N GLU A 197 0.24 -3.40 26.61
CA GLU A 197 -0.92 -4.05 27.22
C GLU A 197 -2.24 -3.36 26.85
N SER A 198 -2.26 -2.04 26.66
CA SER A 198 -3.43 -1.30 26.17
C SER A 198 -3.73 -1.58 24.69
N ARG A 199 -2.69 -1.67 23.84
CA ARG A 199 -2.83 -2.06 22.42
C ARG A 199 -3.29 -3.51 22.26
N LYS A 200 -2.82 -4.45 23.10
CA LYS A 200 -3.31 -5.85 23.12
C LYS A 200 -4.80 -5.96 23.47
N LYS A 201 -5.38 -4.99 24.19
CA LYS A 201 -6.81 -4.98 24.55
C LYS A 201 -7.71 -4.47 23.43
N GLN A 202 -7.18 -3.72 22.47
CA GLN A 202 -7.86 -3.36 21.23
C GLN A 202 -7.50 -4.35 20.11
N VAL A 203 -7.87 -5.62 20.27
CA VAL A 203 -7.84 -6.52 19.09
C VAL A 203 -9.00 -6.12 18.19
N ARG A 204 -8.67 -5.60 17.01
CA ARG A 204 -9.67 -5.19 16.03
C ARG A 204 -10.00 -6.40 15.17
N PRO A 205 -11.28 -6.59 14.81
CA PRO A 205 -11.61 -7.57 13.81
C PRO A 205 -11.16 -7.05 12.44
N LEU A 206 -10.62 -7.94 11.59
CA LEU A 206 -10.40 -7.58 10.19
C LEU A 206 -11.76 -7.17 9.60
N PHE A 207 -11.84 -5.93 9.14
CA PHE A 207 -13.10 -5.22 8.86
C PHE A 207 -14.08 -5.99 7.96
N ARG A 208 -13.56 -6.82 7.04
CA ARG A 208 -14.38 -7.63 6.13
C ARG A 208 -14.92 -8.92 6.74
N HIS A 209 -14.25 -9.48 7.75
CA HIS A 209 -14.65 -10.75 8.37
C HIS A 209 -15.68 -10.55 9.51
N PHE A 210 -15.81 -9.33 10.05
CA PHE A 210 -16.76 -9.05 11.13
C PHE A 210 -17.52 -7.75 10.87
N ARG A 211 -18.73 -7.87 10.31
CA ARG A 211 -19.66 -6.75 10.07
C ARG A 211 -20.33 -6.29 11.38
N ARG A 212 -19.57 -5.67 12.30
CA ARG A 212 -20.13 -5.01 13.50
C ARG A 212 -20.36 -3.51 13.24
N ILE A 213 -21.58 -3.04 13.48
CA ILE A 213 -22.02 -1.65 13.24
C ILE A 213 -21.19 -0.66 14.08
N ASP A 214 -20.87 -0.98 15.34
CA ASP A 214 -20.09 -0.07 16.19
C ASP A 214 -18.66 0.14 15.69
N ALA A 215 -18.08 -0.88 15.03
CA ALA A 215 -16.72 -0.83 14.50
C ALA A 215 -16.62 -0.04 13.18
N CYS A 216 -17.69 0.03 12.39
CA CYS A 216 -17.62 0.76 11.11
C CYS A 216 -17.65 2.29 11.29
N LEU A 217 -18.15 2.81 12.40
CA LEU A 217 -18.23 4.25 12.63
C LEU A 217 -16.91 4.88 13.12
N GLN A 218 -15.98 4.05 13.59
CA GLN A 218 -14.67 4.50 14.07
C GLN A 218 -13.75 4.93 12.93
N PRO A 219 -12.95 5.99 13.10
CA PRO A 219 -11.92 6.35 12.13
C PRO A 219 -10.98 5.19 11.85
N ARG A 220 -10.48 5.07 10.61
CA ARG A 220 -9.45 4.09 10.31
C ARG A 220 -8.12 4.49 10.94
N GLU A 221 -7.45 3.46 11.44
CA GLU A 221 -6.04 3.52 11.80
C GLU A 221 -5.31 2.53 10.90
N ALA A 222 -4.05 2.83 10.62
CA ALA A 222 -3.22 1.97 9.82
C ALA A 222 -3.04 0.60 10.50
N PHE A 223 -2.94 -0.44 9.68
CA PHE A 223 -2.52 -1.74 10.17
C PHE A 223 -1.03 -1.68 10.47
N ARG A 224 -0.71 -1.76 11.77
CA ARG A 224 0.63 -1.50 12.34
C ARG A 224 1.18 -2.75 13.04
N GLY A 225 1.20 -3.90 12.35
CA GLY A 225 1.73 -5.16 12.87
C GLY A 225 0.96 -5.78 14.05
N SER A 226 -0.21 -5.26 14.42
CA SER A 226 -1.10 -5.85 15.43
C SER A 226 -1.61 -7.20 14.98
N ASP A 227 -1.82 -8.10 15.94
CA ASP A 227 -2.58 -9.31 15.66
C ASP A 227 -4.04 -8.93 15.46
N GLU A 228 -4.62 -9.37 14.37
CA GLU A 228 -6.04 -9.20 14.07
C GLU A 228 -6.76 -10.54 14.24
N PHE A 229 -8.06 -10.49 14.51
CA PHE A 229 -8.89 -11.69 14.45
C PHE A 229 -9.30 -11.96 13.00
N CYS A 230 -8.96 -13.16 12.52
CA CYS A 230 -9.26 -13.63 11.17
C CYS A 230 -10.08 -14.93 11.25
N ARG A 231 -11.06 -15.07 10.36
CA ARG A 231 -11.84 -16.30 10.23
C ARG A 231 -11.26 -17.15 9.10
N VAL A 232 -11.01 -18.41 9.39
CA VAL A 232 -10.64 -19.42 8.39
C VAL A 232 -11.71 -20.50 8.43
N TYR A 233 -12.35 -20.72 7.29
CA TYR A 233 -13.46 -21.64 7.13
C TYR A 233 -12.96 -23.06 6.84
N THR A 234 -13.78 -24.05 7.16
CA THR A 234 -13.57 -25.46 6.82
C THR A 234 -14.56 -25.88 5.72
N PRO A 235 -14.37 -27.05 5.07
CA PRO A 235 -15.23 -27.49 3.98
C PRO A 235 -16.72 -27.58 4.31
N ASP A 236 -17.06 -27.80 5.58
CA ASP A 236 -18.42 -27.85 6.12
C ASP A 236 -19.02 -26.45 6.42
N HIS A 237 -18.33 -25.38 6.04
CA HIS A 237 -18.70 -23.98 6.28
C HIS A 237 -18.69 -23.55 7.75
N SER A 238 -18.20 -24.39 8.67
CA SER A 238 -17.79 -23.92 9.99
C SER A 238 -16.49 -23.09 9.89
N TYR A 239 -16.13 -22.37 10.94
CA TYR A 239 -14.92 -21.54 10.93
C TYR A 239 -14.20 -21.54 12.28
N VAL A 240 -12.88 -21.42 12.21
CA VAL A 240 -12.04 -21.11 13.35
C VAL A 240 -11.65 -19.64 13.32
N THR A 241 -11.65 -18.99 14.49
CA THR A 241 -11.10 -17.64 14.62
C THR A 241 -9.68 -17.75 15.13
N ILE A 242 -8.73 -17.30 14.31
CA ILE A 242 -7.32 -17.22 14.68
C ILE A 242 -6.96 -15.77 14.98
N ARG A 243 -5.97 -15.60 15.87
CA ARG A 243 -5.33 -14.32 16.14
C ARG A 243 -3.99 -14.35 15.41
N SER A 244 -3.83 -13.53 14.38
CA SER A 244 -2.61 -13.53 13.56
C SER A 244 -2.25 -12.13 13.09
N ARG A 245 -0.95 -11.89 12.88
CA ARG A 245 -0.47 -10.69 12.20
C ARG A 245 -0.89 -10.72 10.74
N LEU A 246 -1.29 -9.58 10.19
CA LEU A 246 -1.66 -9.52 8.78
C LEU A 246 -0.52 -9.88 7.84
N SER A 247 0.74 -9.62 8.22
CA SER A 247 1.93 -9.94 7.44
C SER A 247 2.41 -11.40 7.58
N CYS A 248 1.73 -12.25 8.35
CA CYS A 248 2.18 -13.62 8.60
C CYS A 248 2.23 -14.48 7.33
N ARG A 249 3.02 -15.57 7.41
CA ARG A 249 3.10 -16.59 6.36
C ARG A 249 1.91 -17.52 6.40
N VAL A 250 1.53 -18.06 5.25
CA VAL A 250 0.49 -19.10 5.14
C VAL A 250 0.83 -20.33 5.99
N GLY A 251 2.11 -20.72 6.07
CA GLY A 251 2.54 -21.79 6.98
C GLY A 251 2.23 -21.51 8.46
N GLU A 252 2.33 -20.26 8.90
CA GLU A 252 1.98 -19.84 10.28
C GLU A 252 0.47 -19.85 10.49
N ILE A 253 -0.31 -19.38 9.50
CA ILE A 253 -1.77 -19.44 9.51
C ILE A 253 -2.23 -20.90 9.67
N LEU A 254 -1.69 -21.81 8.86
CA LEU A 254 -2.05 -23.23 8.90
C LEU A 254 -1.65 -23.88 10.23
N ALA A 255 -0.53 -23.47 10.85
CA ALA A 255 -0.16 -23.93 12.18
C ALA A 255 -1.17 -23.48 13.24
N LEU A 256 -1.60 -22.22 13.22
CA LEU A 256 -2.62 -21.69 14.14
C LEU A 256 -3.98 -22.38 13.96
N VAL A 257 -4.39 -22.60 12.70
CA VAL A 257 -5.62 -23.32 12.38
C VAL A 257 -5.56 -24.76 12.88
N ARG A 258 -4.44 -25.45 12.64
CA ARG A 258 -4.22 -26.82 13.13
C ARG A 258 -4.29 -26.89 14.65
N GLU A 259 -3.65 -25.94 15.35
CA GLU A 259 -3.71 -25.86 16.81
C GLU A 259 -5.16 -25.71 17.30
N LYS A 260 -5.98 -24.87 16.66
CA LYS A 260 -7.38 -24.67 17.05
C LYS A 260 -8.26 -25.87 16.73
N LEU A 261 -8.03 -26.55 15.61
CA LEU A 261 -8.81 -27.73 15.21
C LEU A 261 -8.50 -28.96 16.07
N GLN A 262 -7.30 -29.07 16.65
CA GLN A 262 -6.92 -30.18 17.56
C GLN A 262 -7.77 -30.28 18.83
N TYR A 263 -8.44 -29.20 19.23
CA TYR A 263 -9.30 -29.16 20.41
C TYR A 263 -10.80 -29.37 20.10
N SER A 264 -11.16 -29.68 18.84
CA SER A 264 -12.53 -30.03 18.49
C SER A 264 -12.88 -31.41 19.05
N GLU A 265 -13.94 -31.51 19.85
CA GLU A 265 -14.36 -32.76 20.53
C GLU A 265 -14.76 -33.88 19.55
N ASP A 266 -15.03 -33.57 18.28
CA ASP A 266 -15.63 -34.50 17.32
C ASP A 266 -14.63 -35.33 16.46
N GLN A 267 -13.33 -35.03 16.44
CA GLN A 267 -12.33 -35.85 15.71
C GLN A 267 -10.94 -35.90 16.40
N PRO A 268 -10.48 -37.08 16.87
CA PRO A 268 -9.15 -37.26 17.45
C PRO A 268 -8.05 -37.51 16.39
N VAL A 269 -8.34 -37.31 15.11
CA VAL A 269 -7.37 -37.47 14.02
C VAL A 269 -6.75 -36.09 13.78
N LEU A 270 -5.43 -35.97 13.91
CA LEU A 270 -4.75 -34.74 13.52
C LEU A 270 -5.15 -34.41 12.08
N PRO A 271 -5.69 -33.20 11.80
CA PRO A 271 -5.99 -32.82 10.43
C PRO A 271 -4.69 -32.91 9.63
N GLY A 272 -4.76 -33.53 8.44
CA GLY A 272 -3.60 -33.91 7.65
C GLY A 272 -2.78 -32.73 7.13
N ASN A 273 -2.21 -32.88 5.94
CA ASN A 273 -1.46 -31.81 5.28
C ASN A 273 -2.41 -30.72 4.77
N LEU A 274 -2.89 -29.84 5.66
CA LEU A 274 -3.81 -28.76 5.32
C LEU A 274 -3.19 -27.79 4.30
N ILE A 275 -4.03 -27.34 3.37
CA ILE A 275 -3.73 -26.27 2.43
C ILE A 275 -4.66 -25.09 2.69
N LEU A 276 -4.19 -23.87 2.39
CA LEU A 276 -4.98 -22.66 2.48
C LEU A 276 -5.49 -22.28 1.09
N VAL A 277 -6.79 -22.02 0.98
CA VAL A 277 -7.47 -21.76 -0.29
C VAL A 277 -8.30 -20.49 -0.17
N ALA A 278 -8.12 -19.53 -1.07
CA ALA A 278 -9.08 -18.46 -1.29
C ALA A 278 -10.22 -18.97 -2.17
N VAL A 279 -11.44 -18.91 -1.67
CA VAL A 279 -12.66 -19.25 -2.42
C VAL A 279 -13.42 -17.97 -2.71
N THR A 280 -13.67 -17.73 -3.99
CA THR A 280 -14.46 -16.60 -4.50
C THR A 280 -15.77 -17.11 -5.09
N SER A 281 -16.68 -16.18 -5.39
CA SER A 281 -17.91 -16.48 -6.11
C SER A 281 -17.67 -17.00 -7.55
N ALA A 282 -16.47 -16.80 -8.10
CA ALA A 282 -16.09 -17.17 -9.47
C ALA A 282 -15.09 -18.34 -9.56
N GLY A 283 -14.45 -18.74 -8.46
CA GLY A 283 -13.42 -19.79 -8.50
C GLY A 283 -12.65 -19.98 -7.19
N LYS A 284 -11.53 -20.70 -7.28
CA LYS A 284 -10.67 -21.08 -6.15
C LYS A 284 -9.21 -20.79 -6.48
N ALA A 285 -8.44 -20.32 -5.50
CA ALA A 285 -6.99 -20.11 -5.62
C ALA A 285 -6.27 -20.71 -4.41
N VAL A 286 -5.27 -21.55 -4.65
CA VAL A 286 -4.49 -22.21 -3.59
C VAL A 286 -3.24 -21.40 -3.28
N PHE A 287 -2.97 -21.15 -2.00
CA PHE A 287 -1.77 -20.46 -1.55
C PHE A 287 -0.63 -21.44 -1.24
N ARG A 288 0.60 -20.99 -1.47
CA ARG A 288 1.82 -21.69 -1.06
C ARG A 288 2.11 -21.39 0.42
N PRO A 289 2.74 -22.31 1.17
CA PRO A 289 3.14 -22.05 2.56
C PRO A 289 4.08 -20.86 2.75
N SER A 290 4.83 -20.49 1.70
CA SER A 290 5.73 -19.34 1.65
C SER A 290 5.02 -18.01 1.39
N ASP A 291 3.77 -18.03 0.94
CA ASP A 291 3.03 -16.80 0.65
C ASP A 291 2.77 -16.05 1.96
N GLU A 292 2.72 -14.73 1.87
CA GLU A 292 2.62 -13.81 3.01
C GLU A 292 1.51 -12.80 2.74
N ALA A 293 1.05 -12.13 3.81
CA ALA A 293 0.09 -11.03 3.70
C ALA A 293 -1.27 -11.40 3.05
N VAL A 294 -1.64 -12.68 3.03
CA VAL A 294 -2.79 -13.15 2.24
C VAL A 294 -4.12 -12.51 2.65
N PHE A 295 -4.29 -12.11 3.92
CA PHE A 295 -5.52 -11.50 4.42
C PHE A 295 -5.88 -10.16 3.76
N THR A 296 -4.87 -9.37 3.39
CA THR A 296 -5.08 -8.06 2.76
C THR A 296 -5.16 -8.15 1.25
N THR A 297 -4.85 -9.30 0.64
CA THR A 297 -4.95 -9.52 -0.82
C THR A 297 -6.31 -10.02 -1.29
N LEU A 298 -7.20 -10.40 -0.36
CA LEU A 298 -8.49 -11.04 -0.67
C LEU A 298 -9.48 -10.10 -1.39
N GLY A 299 -10.12 -10.61 -2.44
CA GLY A 299 -11.25 -9.92 -3.10
C GLY A 299 -12.42 -9.64 -2.13
N VAL A 300 -13.34 -8.76 -2.54
CA VAL A 300 -14.37 -8.20 -1.64
C VAL A 300 -15.22 -9.27 -0.95
N ASN A 301 -15.63 -10.32 -1.68
CA ASN A 301 -16.36 -11.46 -1.13
C ASN A 301 -15.53 -12.76 -1.13
N THR A 302 -14.21 -12.65 -0.98
CA THR A 302 -13.33 -13.82 -0.92
C THR A 302 -13.20 -14.32 0.51
N HIS A 303 -13.35 -15.62 0.70
CA HIS A 303 -13.22 -16.28 2.00
C HIS A 303 -12.04 -17.24 2.00
N LEU A 304 -11.31 -17.31 3.12
CA LEU A 304 -10.22 -18.25 3.30
C LEU A 304 -10.74 -19.57 3.87
N PHE A 305 -10.35 -20.66 3.22
CA PHE A 305 -10.63 -22.03 3.65
C PHE A 305 -9.33 -22.76 3.99
N ALA A 306 -9.37 -23.57 5.04
CA ALA A 306 -8.37 -24.59 5.32
C ALA A 306 -9.00 -25.96 5.09
N CYS A 307 -8.42 -26.76 4.20
CA CYS A 307 -8.91 -28.09 3.86
C CYS A 307 -7.75 -29.03 3.53
N GLU A 308 -8.04 -30.32 3.42
CA GLU A 308 -7.09 -31.27 2.84
C GLU A 308 -7.05 -31.15 1.31
N PRO A 309 -5.93 -31.51 0.65
CA PRO A 309 -5.80 -31.45 -0.80
C PRO A 309 -6.88 -32.26 -1.56
N SER A 310 -7.34 -33.37 -0.97
CA SER A 310 -8.43 -34.19 -1.51
C SER A 310 -9.79 -33.49 -1.52
N GLU A 311 -9.99 -32.49 -0.67
CA GLU A 311 -11.27 -31.78 -0.51
C GLU A 311 -11.36 -30.52 -1.38
N LEU A 312 -10.24 -30.12 -2.01
CA LEU A 312 -10.13 -28.89 -2.79
C LEU A 312 -11.24 -28.76 -3.84
N ASP A 313 -11.49 -29.83 -4.60
CA ASP A 313 -12.50 -29.84 -5.67
C ASP A 313 -13.92 -29.75 -5.12
N SER A 314 -14.17 -30.27 -3.92
CA SER A 314 -15.48 -30.23 -3.26
C SER A 314 -15.80 -28.92 -2.54
N LEU A 315 -14.80 -28.04 -2.32
CA LEU A 315 -15.05 -26.75 -1.66
C LEU A 315 -16.13 -25.94 -2.40
N LEU A 316 -17.07 -25.38 -1.65
CA LEU A 316 -18.09 -24.49 -2.18
C LEU A 316 -17.93 -23.11 -1.56
N PRO A 317 -18.17 -22.02 -2.32
CA PRO A 317 -18.32 -20.70 -1.74
C PRO A 317 -19.34 -20.72 -0.60
N LEU A 318 -19.14 -19.88 0.41
CA LEU A 318 -20.15 -19.71 1.44
C LEU A 318 -21.47 -19.29 0.78
N PRO A 319 -22.63 -19.78 1.27
CA PRO A 319 -23.91 -19.27 0.83
C PRO A 319 -23.88 -17.76 0.95
N GLU A 320 -24.42 -17.05 -0.04
CA GLU A 320 -24.47 -15.59 0.01
C GLU A 320 -25.06 -15.17 1.37
N GLU A 321 -24.23 -14.63 2.27
CA GLU A 321 -24.70 -14.09 3.55
C GLU A 321 -25.69 -12.93 3.32
N ILE A 322 -25.73 -12.42 2.08
CA ILE A 322 -26.62 -11.36 1.67
C ILE A 322 -28.01 -11.94 1.39
N HIS A 323 -28.82 -12.00 2.44
CA HIS A 323 -30.25 -12.22 2.30
C HIS A 323 -30.89 -11.02 1.61
N TRP A 324 -31.13 -11.16 0.31
CA TRP A 324 -31.80 -10.15 -0.49
C TRP A 324 -33.28 -10.05 -0.12
N SER A 325 -33.65 -9.04 0.64
CA SER A 325 -35.05 -8.66 0.80
C SER A 325 -35.51 -7.90 -0.45
N PRO A 326 -36.61 -8.30 -1.13
CA PRO A 326 -37.21 -7.47 -2.16
C PRO A 326 -37.57 -6.11 -1.54
N GLY A 327 -36.87 -5.05 -1.93
CA GLY A 327 -37.04 -3.72 -1.34
C GLY A 327 -36.28 -2.66 -2.12
N ASP A 328 -36.64 -1.40 -1.91
CA ASP A 328 -35.92 -0.29 -2.50
C ASP A 328 -34.52 -0.16 -1.87
N SER A 329 -33.54 0.16 -2.69
CA SER A 329 -32.21 0.51 -2.20
C SER A 329 -32.28 1.65 -1.19
N LYS A 330 -31.61 1.50 -0.05
CA LYS A 330 -31.41 2.57 0.95
C LYS A 330 -30.77 3.81 0.33
N LEU A 331 -30.05 3.65 -0.77
CA LEU A 331 -29.43 4.73 -1.53
C LEU A 331 -30.47 5.71 -2.09
N HIS A 332 -31.72 5.29 -2.32
CA HIS A 332 -32.78 6.19 -2.81
C HIS A 332 -33.05 7.35 -1.85
N ASP A 333 -32.98 7.10 -0.55
CA ASP A 333 -33.32 8.08 0.49
C ASP A 333 -32.15 9.01 0.85
N MET A 334 -30.93 8.68 0.44
CA MET A 334 -29.73 9.48 0.69
C MET A 334 -29.48 10.52 -0.40
N SER A 335 -28.99 11.72 -0.03
CA SER A 335 -28.60 12.71 -1.04
C SER A 335 -27.30 12.31 -1.74
N ALA A 336 -27.14 12.66 -3.02
CA ALA A 336 -25.92 12.35 -3.78
C ALA A 336 -24.69 13.03 -3.16
N GLU A 337 -24.88 14.26 -2.67
CA GLU A 337 -23.84 15.06 -2.02
C GLU A 337 -23.35 14.39 -0.73
N GLU A 338 -24.27 13.95 0.14
CA GLU A 338 -23.91 13.33 1.42
C GLU A 338 -23.19 11.99 1.22
N VAL A 339 -23.70 11.14 0.34
CA VAL A 339 -23.01 9.88 -0.04
C VAL A 339 -21.61 10.18 -0.56
N SER A 340 -21.49 11.20 -1.41
CA SER A 340 -20.18 11.59 -1.94
C SER A 340 -19.26 12.11 -0.83
N ASN A 341 -19.73 12.86 0.14
CA ASN A 341 -18.90 13.38 1.23
C ASN A 341 -18.39 12.24 2.12
N GLN A 342 -19.26 11.29 2.46
CA GLN A 342 -18.86 10.11 3.22
C GLN A 342 -17.88 9.20 2.45
N LEU A 343 -17.97 9.14 1.11
CA LEU A 343 -16.97 8.44 0.28
C LEU A 343 -15.59 9.08 0.44
N VAL A 344 -15.48 10.40 0.27
CA VAL A 344 -14.19 11.11 0.41
C VAL A 344 -13.58 10.93 1.77
N VAL A 345 -14.38 11.09 2.84
CA VAL A 345 -13.90 10.96 4.21
C VAL A 345 -13.33 9.57 4.43
N PHE A 346 -14.05 8.53 4.00
CA PHE A 346 -13.60 7.16 4.20
C PHE A 346 -12.40 6.77 3.32
N ASP A 347 -12.41 7.18 2.06
CA ASP A 347 -11.32 6.90 1.13
C ASP A 347 -10.05 7.65 1.55
N TRP A 348 -10.18 8.86 2.10
CA TRP A 348 -9.04 9.61 2.67
C TRP A 348 -8.50 8.98 3.95
N GLU A 349 -9.37 8.48 4.83
CA GLU A 349 -8.95 7.72 6.01
C GLU A 349 -8.10 6.51 5.60
N LEU A 350 -8.55 5.72 4.61
CA LEU A 350 -7.80 4.59 4.08
C LEU A 350 -6.48 5.04 3.42
N PHE A 351 -6.52 6.08 2.59
CA PHE A 351 -5.35 6.60 1.89
C PHE A 351 -4.30 7.20 2.83
N SER A 352 -4.74 7.81 3.93
CA SER A 352 -3.86 8.37 4.97
C SER A 352 -3.17 7.28 5.79
N CYS A 353 -3.76 6.09 5.90
CA CYS A 353 -3.14 4.95 6.56
C CYS A 353 -1.94 4.37 5.78
N VAL A 354 -1.87 4.62 4.46
CA VAL A 354 -0.83 4.06 3.60
C VAL A 354 0.52 4.71 3.88
N HIS A 355 1.47 3.91 4.36
CA HIS A 355 2.84 4.38 4.51
C HIS A 355 3.51 4.52 3.14
N GLU A 356 4.39 5.50 2.97
CA GLU A 356 5.02 5.81 1.68
C GLU A 356 5.80 4.65 1.07
N VAL A 357 6.46 3.89 1.95
CA VAL A 357 7.22 2.68 1.60
C VAL A 357 6.33 1.57 1.07
N GLU A 358 5.03 1.55 1.38
CA GLU A 358 4.10 0.54 0.83
C GLU A 358 3.96 0.67 -0.69
N PHE A 359 4.01 1.89 -1.24
CA PHE A 359 4.00 2.10 -2.69
C PHE A 359 5.24 1.50 -3.35
N VAL A 360 6.41 1.67 -2.72
CA VAL A 360 7.66 1.06 -3.19
C VAL A 360 7.57 -0.46 -3.09
N CYS A 361 7.15 -0.99 -1.95
CA CYS A 361 6.97 -2.43 -1.75
C CYS A 361 6.05 -3.04 -2.81
N TYR A 362 4.94 -2.37 -3.12
CA TYR A 362 3.98 -2.84 -4.11
C TYR A 362 4.57 -2.90 -5.52
N VAL A 363 5.29 -1.85 -5.95
CA VAL A 363 5.92 -1.80 -7.28
C VAL A 363 6.93 -2.93 -7.49
N PHE A 364 7.64 -3.33 -6.43
CA PHE A 364 8.62 -4.41 -6.45
C PHE A 364 8.06 -5.75 -5.95
N HIS A 365 6.73 -5.89 -5.88
CA HIS A 365 6.06 -7.14 -5.47
C HIS A 365 6.47 -7.69 -4.09
N GLY A 366 6.97 -6.83 -3.21
CA GLY A 366 7.51 -7.23 -1.92
C GLY A 366 8.82 -8.03 -2.00
N GLU A 367 9.42 -8.19 -3.18
CA GLU A 367 10.71 -8.87 -3.34
C GLU A 367 11.76 -8.17 -2.47
N GLN A 368 12.40 -8.94 -1.58
CA GLN A 368 13.45 -8.47 -0.66
C GLN A 368 13.01 -7.39 0.35
N SER A 369 11.73 -6.99 0.37
CA SER A 369 11.26 -5.93 1.27
C SER A 369 11.06 -6.43 2.70
N ARG A 370 11.49 -5.61 3.66
CA ARG A 370 11.23 -5.76 5.10
C ARG A 370 9.74 -5.59 5.44
N TRP A 371 8.98 -4.82 4.64
CA TRP A 371 7.59 -4.44 4.92
C TRP A 371 6.61 -4.88 3.81
N ARG A 372 5.31 -4.83 4.09
CA ARG A 372 4.23 -5.28 3.18
C ARG A 372 3.24 -4.14 2.90
N PRO A 373 2.65 -4.08 1.69
CA PRO A 373 1.73 -3.00 1.29
C PRO A 373 0.30 -3.19 1.83
N LEU A 374 0.16 -3.50 3.12
CA LEU A 374 -1.10 -3.92 3.73
C LEU A 374 -2.22 -2.88 3.61
N ASN A 375 -1.92 -1.61 3.88
CA ASN A 375 -2.90 -0.53 3.82
C ASN A 375 -3.17 -0.12 2.37
N LEU A 376 -2.14 -0.16 1.52
CA LEU A 376 -2.28 0.13 0.09
C LEU A 376 -3.22 -0.87 -0.59
N GLU A 377 -3.12 -2.16 -0.27
CA GLU A 377 -4.01 -3.18 -0.81
C GLU A 377 -5.49 -2.91 -0.46
N LEU A 378 -5.76 -2.37 0.73
CA LEU A 378 -7.12 -1.98 1.12
C LEU A 378 -7.65 -0.80 0.31
N VAL A 379 -6.81 0.18 -0.05
CA VAL A 379 -7.19 1.27 -0.97
C VAL A 379 -7.52 0.73 -2.35
N LEU A 380 -6.73 -0.23 -2.86
CA LEU A 380 -7.00 -0.86 -4.16
C LEU A 380 -8.30 -1.66 -4.14
N GLN A 381 -8.54 -2.40 -3.07
CA GLN A 381 -9.78 -3.14 -2.87
C GLN A 381 -10.99 -2.22 -2.70
N ARG A 382 -10.82 -1.06 -2.06
CA ARG A 382 -11.88 -0.07 -1.93
C ARG A 382 -12.33 0.42 -3.31
N CYS A 383 -11.41 0.63 -4.23
CA CYS A 383 -11.73 0.96 -5.62
C CYS A 383 -12.61 -0.12 -6.27
N SER A 384 -12.23 -1.40 -6.15
CA SER A 384 -13.03 -2.52 -6.68
C SER A 384 -14.39 -2.62 -5.99
N GLU A 385 -14.46 -2.41 -4.68
CA GLU A 385 -15.70 -2.43 -3.91
C GLU A 385 -16.68 -1.34 -4.39
N VAL A 386 -16.22 -0.11 -4.58
CA VAL A 386 -17.06 0.99 -5.10
C VAL A 386 -17.54 0.71 -6.52
N GLN A 387 -16.69 0.13 -7.38
CA GLN A 387 -17.07 -0.26 -8.74
C GLN A 387 -18.20 -1.31 -8.74
N HIS A 388 -18.05 -2.37 -7.95
CA HIS A 388 -19.06 -3.42 -7.85
C HIS A 388 -20.32 -2.94 -7.14
N TRP A 389 -20.21 -2.04 -6.17
CA TRP A 389 -21.35 -1.40 -5.51
C TRP A 389 -22.27 -0.70 -6.50
N VAL A 390 -21.70 0.10 -7.42
CA VAL A 390 -22.48 0.78 -8.46
C VAL A 390 -23.27 -0.21 -9.32
N ALA A 391 -22.60 -1.26 -9.80
CA ALA A 391 -23.25 -2.28 -10.62
C ALA A 391 -24.34 -3.04 -9.82
N THR A 392 -24.03 -3.41 -8.59
CA THR A 392 -24.93 -4.13 -7.68
C THR A 392 -26.23 -3.36 -7.45
N GLU A 393 -26.13 -2.09 -7.04
CA GLU A 393 -27.28 -1.23 -6.75
C GLU A 393 -28.20 -1.05 -7.97
N ILE A 394 -27.62 -0.85 -9.16
CA ILE A 394 -28.39 -0.68 -10.39
C ILE A 394 -29.09 -1.99 -10.77
N LEU A 395 -28.39 -3.12 -10.72
CA LEU A 395 -28.87 -4.42 -11.18
C LEU A 395 -29.83 -5.10 -10.22
N GLN A 396 -29.86 -4.69 -8.96
CA GLN A 396 -30.87 -5.11 -7.99
C GLN A 396 -32.17 -4.31 -8.11
N CYS A 397 -32.12 -3.11 -8.70
CA CYS A 397 -33.28 -2.25 -8.82
C CYS A 397 -34.23 -2.71 -9.94
N GLN A 398 -35.23 -3.52 -9.58
CA GLN A 398 -36.21 -4.07 -10.52
C GLN A 398 -37.04 -2.99 -11.22
N SER A 399 -37.46 -1.95 -10.49
CA SER A 399 -38.30 -0.87 -11.02
C SER A 399 -37.52 0.05 -11.95
N LEU A 400 -37.85 0.06 -13.25
CA LEU A 400 -37.19 0.91 -14.25
C LEU A 400 -37.14 2.41 -13.85
N PRO A 401 -38.24 3.06 -13.40
CA PRO A 401 -38.19 4.46 -12.96
C PRO A 401 -37.20 4.70 -11.81
N LYS A 402 -37.13 3.78 -10.84
CA LYS A 402 -36.18 3.87 -9.72
C LYS A 402 -34.75 3.60 -10.20
N ARG A 403 -34.54 2.64 -11.08
CA ARG A 403 -33.23 2.34 -11.67
C ARG A 403 -32.65 3.53 -12.44
N ILE A 404 -33.48 4.24 -13.22
CA ILE A 404 -33.10 5.51 -13.87
C ILE A 404 -32.69 6.57 -12.83
N GLN A 405 -33.39 6.63 -11.68
CA GLN A 405 -33.02 7.55 -10.60
C GLN A 405 -31.67 7.19 -9.95
N LEU A 406 -31.37 5.91 -9.77
CA LEU A 406 -30.06 5.44 -9.29
C LEU A 406 -28.95 5.80 -10.28
N LEU A 407 -29.15 5.49 -11.56
CA LEU A 407 -28.21 5.85 -12.63
C LEU A 407 -27.88 7.35 -12.60
N ARG A 408 -28.91 8.20 -12.54
CA ARG A 408 -28.75 9.65 -12.38
C ARG A 408 -28.02 10.02 -11.08
N LYS A 409 -28.27 9.32 -9.98
CA LYS A 409 -27.66 9.59 -8.67
C LYS A 409 -26.16 9.27 -8.69
N PHE A 410 -25.73 8.16 -9.30
CA PHE A 410 -24.32 7.83 -9.47
C PHE A 410 -23.56 8.86 -10.30
N ILE A 411 -24.16 9.34 -11.41
CA ILE A 411 -23.54 10.43 -12.20
C ILE A 411 -23.37 11.70 -11.36
N LYS A 412 -24.33 12.02 -10.48
CA LYS A 412 -24.18 13.15 -9.54
C LYS A 412 -23.10 12.90 -8.49
N ILE A 413 -23.02 11.69 -7.93
CA ILE A 413 -21.97 11.31 -6.98
C ILE A 413 -20.59 11.51 -7.63
N ALA A 414 -20.37 10.97 -8.83
CA ALA A 414 -19.12 11.14 -9.57
C ALA A 414 -18.79 12.62 -9.80
N ALA A 415 -19.77 13.43 -10.21
CA ALA A 415 -19.59 14.87 -10.43
C ALA A 415 -19.09 15.61 -9.18
N CYS A 416 -19.60 15.26 -8.00
CA CYS A 416 -19.18 15.86 -6.73
C CYS A 416 -17.73 15.52 -6.36
N LYS A 417 -17.17 14.42 -6.87
CA LYS A 417 -15.86 13.89 -6.47
C LYS A 417 -14.71 14.23 -7.41
N GLN A 418 -15.01 14.54 -8.66
CA GLN A 418 -14.03 14.78 -9.74
C GLN A 418 -12.94 15.84 -9.42
N GLN A 419 -13.12 16.68 -8.39
CA GLN A 419 -12.17 17.73 -8.01
C GLN A 419 -11.28 17.39 -6.80
N GLN A 420 -11.56 16.30 -6.08
CA GLN A 420 -10.92 16.01 -4.79
C GLN A 420 -10.67 14.52 -4.55
N ASP A 421 -11.49 13.64 -5.11
CA ASP A 421 -11.39 12.19 -4.95
C ASP A 421 -11.55 11.51 -6.31
N LEU A 422 -10.41 11.39 -7.00
CA LEU A 422 -10.33 10.74 -8.30
C LEU A 422 -10.41 9.21 -8.18
N LEU A 423 -10.18 8.65 -6.98
CA LEU A 423 -10.34 7.21 -6.73
C LEU A 423 -11.81 6.80 -6.85
N SER A 424 -12.68 7.39 -6.03
CA SER A 424 -14.12 7.12 -6.09
C SER A 424 -14.75 7.61 -7.40
N PHE A 425 -14.31 8.76 -7.93
CA PHE A 425 -14.80 9.26 -9.23
C PHE A 425 -14.62 8.21 -10.34
N LEU A 426 -13.40 7.70 -10.54
CA LEU A 426 -13.17 6.70 -11.59
C LEU A 426 -13.79 5.35 -11.23
N ALA A 427 -13.81 4.94 -9.96
CA ALA A 427 -14.48 3.70 -9.55
C ALA A 427 -15.98 3.71 -9.91
N VAL A 428 -16.67 4.83 -9.70
CA VAL A 428 -18.09 5.00 -10.09
C VAL A 428 -18.24 4.98 -11.61
N VAL A 429 -17.38 5.65 -12.36
CA VAL A 429 -17.42 5.65 -13.83
C VAL A 429 -17.24 4.23 -14.37
N LEU A 430 -16.23 3.50 -13.90
CA LEU A 430 -15.97 2.10 -14.27
C LEU A 430 -17.11 1.16 -13.85
N GLY A 431 -17.84 1.49 -12.78
CA GLY A 431 -19.03 0.74 -12.36
C GLY A 431 -20.22 0.95 -13.30
N LEU A 432 -20.39 2.18 -13.80
CA LEU A 432 -21.40 2.53 -14.79
C LEU A 432 -21.08 1.96 -16.19
N ASP A 433 -19.80 1.90 -16.55
CA ASP A 433 -19.31 1.30 -17.80
C ASP A 433 -19.29 -0.23 -17.78
N ASN A 434 -19.52 -0.85 -16.61
CA ASN A 434 -19.57 -2.31 -16.50
C ASN A 434 -20.51 -2.90 -17.58
N PRO A 435 -20.10 -3.95 -18.33
CA PRO A 435 -20.91 -4.52 -19.41
C PRO A 435 -22.34 -4.92 -19.01
N ALA A 436 -22.57 -5.29 -17.75
CA ALA A 436 -23.90 -5.60 -17.24
C ALA A 436 -24.77 -4.35 -17.03
N VAL A 437 -24.18 -3.18 -16.77
CA VAL A 437 -24.88 -1.90 -16.60
C VAL A 437 -25.02 -1.16 -17.94
N SER A 438 -23.94 -1.04 -18.70
CA SER A 438 -23.91 -0.30 -19.98
C SER A 438 -24.86 -0.88 -21.03
N ARG A 439 -25.25 -2.15 -20.89
CA ARG A 439 -26.21 -2.80 -21.78
C ARG A 439 -27.69 -2.48 -21.54
N LEU A 440 -28.05 -1.86 -20.42
CA LEU A 440 -29.45 -1.57 -20.02
C LEU A 440 -30.05 -0.41 -20.84
N ARG A 441 -30.35 -0.67 -22.12
CA ARG A 441 -30.79 0.34 -23.09
C ARG A 441 -31.96 1.18 -22.60
N LEU A 442 -33.02 0.56 -22.07
CA LEU A 442 -34.22 1.27 -21.61
C LEU A 442 -33.89 2.19 -20.42
N THR A 443 -32.99 1.76 -19.54
CA THR A 443 -32.53 2.58 -18.42
C THR A 443 -31.72 3.78 -18.89
N TRP A 444 -30.77 3.59 -19.81
CA TRP A 444 -29.98 4.68 -20.37
C TRP A 444 -30.85 5.64 -21.20
N GLU A 445 -31.81 5.12 -21.98
CA GLU A 445 -32.78 5.89 -22.77
C GLU A 445 -33.81 6.65 -21.92
N GLY A 446 -34.06 6.21 -20.68
CA GLY A 446 -34.85 6.95 -19.72
C GLY A 446 -34.10 8.12 -19.05
N LEU A 447 -32.78 8.14 -19.12
CA LEU A 447 -31.97 9.17 -18.48
C LEU A 447 -32.07 10.53 -19.23
N PRO A 448 -32.28 11.66 -18.55
CA PRO A 448 -32.31 12.97 -19.22
C PRO A 448 -30.99 13.28 -19.94
N GLY A 449 -31.08 13.87 -21.15
CA GLY A 449 -29.93 14.07 -22.03
C GLY A 449 -28.75 14.86 -21.41
N LYS A 450 -29.02 15.75 -20.44
CA LYS A 450 -27.96 16.46 -19.71
C LYS A 450 -27.04 15.52 -18.93
N PHE A 451 -27.59 14.47 -18.31
CA PHE A 451 -26.81 13.51 -17.53
C PHE A 451 -26.08 12.52 -18.44
N ARG A 452 -26.66 12.17 -19.61
CA ARG A 452 -25.92 11.38 -20.62
C ARG A 452 -24.69 12.12 -21.11
N LYS A 453 -24.82 13.40 -21.47
CA LYS A 453 -23.68 14.24 -21.88
C LYS A 453 -22.63 14.36 -20.78
N GLN A 454 -23.07 14.48 -19.53
CA GLN A 454 -22.17 14.53 -18.39
C GLN A 454 -21.41 13.20 -18.21
N PHE A 455 -22.07 12.06 -18.35
CA PHE A 455 -21.42 10.76 -18.29
C PHE A 455 -20.40 10.57 -19.42
N GLN A 456 -20.73 10.96 -20.65
CA GLN A 456 -19.78 10.95 -21.78
C GLN A 456 -18.51 11.79 -21.53
N GLN A 457 -18.63 12.90 -20.78
CA GLN A 457 -17.46 13.69 -20.35
C GLN A 457 -16.63 12.96 -19.29
N PHE A 458 -17.23 12.09 -18.48
CA PHE A 458 -16.51 11.29 -17.51
C PHE A 458 -15.80 10.10 -18.18
N GLU A 459 -16.45 9.44 -19.15
CA GLU A 459 -15.83 8.40 -19.98
C GLU A 459 -14.56 8.92 -20.67
N SER A 460 -14.57 10.15 -21.20
CA SER A 460 -13.39 10.74 -21.87
C SER A 460 -12.22 11.03 -20.93
N ILE A 461 -12.47 11.14 -19.61
CA ILE A 461 -11.42 11.25 -18.58
C ILE A 461 -10.85 9.87 -18.25
N ALA A 462 -11.69 8.83 -18.23
CA ALA A 462 -11.28 7.45 -18.00
C ALA A 462 -10.55 6.82 -19.20
N ASP A 463 -10.63 7.45 -20.37
CA ASP A 463 -10.05 6.98 -21.63
C ASP A 463 -8.57 6.55 -21.46
N PRO A 464 -8.21 5.31 -21.84
CA PRO A 464 -6.86 4.79 -21.69
C PRO A 464 -5.86 5.32 -22.73
N SER A 465 -6.32 5.95 -23.81
CA SER A 465 -5.51 6.40 -24.93
C SER A 465 -4.39 7.33 -24.50
N ARG A 466 -3.23 7.19 -25.18
CA ARG A 466 -2.03 8.01 -24.93
C ARG A 466 -1.64 7.97 -23.45
N ASN A 467 -1.69 6.78 -22.85
CA ASN A 467 -1.42 6.54 -21.44
C ASN A 467 -2.27 7.41 -20.50
N HIS A 468 -3.60 7.37 -20.67
CA HIS A 468 -4.57 8.12 -19.86
C HIS A 468 -4.32 9.65 -19.85
N LYS A 469 -4.06 10.24 -21.02
CA LYS A 469 -3.72 11.67 -21.12
C LYS A 469 -4.75 12.58 -20.44
N SER A 470 -6.04 12.36 -20.67
CA SER A 470 -7.12 13.20 -20.12
C SER A 470 -7.12 13.21 -18.58
N TYR A 471 -6.96 12.04 -17.96
CA TYR A 471 -6.81 11.93 -16.51
C TYR A 471 -5.55 12.65 -16.01
N ARG A 472 -4.41 12.47 -16.69
CA ARG A 472 -3.14 13.09 -16.30
C ARG A 472 -3.19 14.61 -16.39
N ASP A 473 -3.83 15.15 -17.44
CA ASP A 473 -4.07 16.59 -17.59
C ASP A 473 -4.98 17.10 -16.45
N LEU A 474 -6.06 16.36 -16.13
CA LEU A 474 -6.96 16.70 -15.03
C LEU A 474 -6.23 16.75 -13.68
N ILE A 475 -5.58 15.67 -13.25
CA ILE A 475 -4.95 15.62 -11.92
C ILE A 475 -3.83 16.66 -11.75
N THR A 476 -3.14 17.02 -12.84
CA THR A 476 -2.11 18.08 -12.83
C THR A 476 -2.71 19.47 -12.59
N SER A 477 -3.97 19.69 -13.00
CA SER A 477 -4.68 20.95 -12.80
C SER A 477 -5.27 21.12 -11.41
N LEU A 478 -5.41 20.04 -10.64
CA LEU A 478 -6.01 20.03 -9.30
C LEU A 478 -4.99 20.43 -8.22
N ARG A 479 -5.51 20.87 -7.07
CA ARG A 479 -4.70 21.26 -5.90
C ARG A 479 -4.94 20.29 -4.74
N PRO A 480 -3.91 19.96 -3.95
CA PRO A 480 -4.09 19.24 -2.69
C PRO A 480 -5.05 19.97 -1.73
N PRO A 481 -5.78 19.26 -0.86
CA PRO A 481 -5.77 17.80 -0.70
C PRO A 481 -6.54 17.09 -1.80
N LEU A 482 -6.00 15.99 -2.34
CA LEU A 482 -6.73 15.15 -3.31
C LEU A 482 -6.35 13.67 -3.20
N ILE A 483 -7.28 12.78 -3.53
CA ILE A 483 -7.04 11.33 -3.62
C ILE A 483 -6.87 10.97 -5.10
N PRO A 484 -5.69 10.49 -5.53
CA PRO A 484 -5.50 10.06 -6.91
C PRO A 484 -6.19 8.72 -7.17
N PHE A 485 -6.45 8.43 -8.44
CA PHE A 485 -6.75 7.07 -8.88
C PHE A 485 -5.50 6.19 -8.78
N THR A 486 -5.29 5.66 -7.58
CA THR A 486 -4.11 4.91 -7.16
C THR A 486 -3.75 3.75 -8.10
N PRO A 487 -4.69 2.95 -8.66
CA PRO A 487 -4.34 1.90 -9.61
C PRO A 487 -3.53 2.40 -10.83
N LEU A 488 -3.83 3.60 -11.34
CA LEU A 488 -3.10 4.19 -12.47
C LEU A 488 -1.72 4.73 -12.06
N LEU A 489 -1.57 5.23 -10.83
CA LEU A 489 -0.26 5.59 -10.29
C LEU A 489 0.64 4.35 -10.16
N LEU A 490 0.08 3.21 -9.75
CA LEU A 490 0.81 1.95 -9.62
C LEU A 490 1.16 1.27 -10.94
N LYS A 491 0.85 1.86 -12.11
CA LYS A 491 1.40 1.44 -13.40
C LYS A 491 2.94 1.50 -13.47
N LEU A 492 3.62 2.07 -12.46
CA LEU A 492 5.06 1.89 -12.25
C LEU A 492 5.52 0.44 -12.10
N THR A 493 4.60 -0.49 -11.83
CA THR A 493 4.85 -1.93 -11.98
C THR A 493 5.36 -2.28 -13.38
N PHE A 494 4.86 -1.64 -14.44
CA PHE A 494 5.39 -1.80 -15.81
C PHE A 494 6.84 -1.32 -15.93
N LEU A 495 7.19 -0.18 -15.31
CA LEU A 495 8.59 0.27 -15.23
C LEU A 495 9.46 -0.78 -14.51
N HIS A 496 8.91 -1.42 -13.48
CA HIS A 496 9.64 -2.47 -12.77
C HIS A 496 9.92 -3.68 -13.67
N GLU A 497 8.94 -4.09 -14.47
CA GLU A 497 9.03 -5.20 -15.42
C GLU A 497 9.89 -4.88 -16.66
N SER A 498 9.83 -3.65 -17.16
CA SER A 498 10.50 -3.21 -18.40
C SER A 498 11.96 -2.80 -18.18
N CYS A 499 12.32 -2.35 -16.97
CA CYS A 499 13.63 -1.80 -16.66
C CYS A 499 14.34 -2.60 -15.55
N LYS A 500 15.55 -3.09 -15.81
CA LYS A 500 16.32 -3.86 -14.81
C LYS A 500 16.67 -3.01 -13.59
N THR A 501 16.47 -3.60 -12.41
CA THR A 501 16.90 -3.00 -11.13
C THR A 501 18.43 -3.02 -11.00
N PHE A 502 19.08 -4.07 -11.50
CA PHE A 502 20.53 -4.26 -11.42
C PHE A 502 21.15 -4.50 -12.81
N HIS A 503 22.30 -3.89 -13.04
CA HIS A 503 23.18 -4.15 -14.17
C HIS A 503 24.48 -4.80 -13.64
N GLY A 504 24.48 -6.13 -13.52
CA GLY A 504 25.50 -6.83 -12.73
C GLY A 504 25.28 -6.54 -11.24
N GLU A 505 26.29 -6.02 -10.56
CA GLU A 505 26.21 -5.63 -9.14
C GLU A 505 25.78 -4.16 -8.94
N LEU A 506 25.62 -3.41 -10.04
CA LEU A 506 25.32 -1.98 -10.01
C LEU A 506 23.81 -1.73 -9.99
N VAL A 507 23.37 -0.90 -9.05
CA VAL A 507 21.96 -0.50 -8.89
C VAL A 507 21.61 0.56 -9.92
N ASN A 508 20.49 0.37 -10.62
CA ASN A 508 19.93 1.38 -11.50
C ASN A 508 19.22 2.48 -10.69
N PHE A 509 19.98 3.49 -10.25
CA PHE A 509 19.44 4.56 -9.42
C PHE A 509 18.48 5.49 -10.18
N GLU A 510 18.53 5.55 -11.52
CA GLU A 510 17.53 6.26 -12.32
C GLU A 510 16.14 5.62 -12.17
N LYS A 511 16.08 4.27 -12.14
CA LYS A 511 14.83 3.55 -11.84
C LYS A 511 14.35 3.87 -10.42
N MET A 512 15.26 3.94 -9.45
CA MET A 512 14.91 4.28 -8.05
C MET A 512 14.34 5.70 -7.96
N HIS A 513 14.96 6.67 -8.62
CA HIS A 513 14.49 8.05 -8.67
C HIS A 513 13.06 8.17 -9.21
N LYS A 514 12.73 7.46 -10.31
CA LYS A 514 11.37 7.46 -10.89
C LYS A 514 10.31 6.89 -9.94
N VAL A 515 10.67 5.85 -9.18
CA VAL A 515 9.76 5.27 -8.16
C VAL A 515 9.57 6.24 -7.00
N ALA A 516 10.67 6.83 -6.50
CA ALA A 516 10.61 7.81 -5.42
C ALA A 516 9.84 9.08 -5.81
N GLU A 517 9.95 9.52 -7.07
CA GLU A 517 9.19 10.66 -7.61
C GLU A 517 7.68 10.46 -7.49
N MET A 518 7.18 9.26 -7.80
CA MET A 518 5.77 8.93 -7.60
C MET A 518 5.35 9.06 -6.13
N VAL A 519 6.18 8.56 -5.21
CA VAL A 519 5.92 8.66 -3.78
C VAL A 519 5.89 10.13 -3.33
N ARG A 520 6.81 10.96 -3.84
CA ARG A 520 6.82 12.42 -3.60
C ARG A 520 5.56 13.10 -4.13
N ILE A 521 5.06 12.70 -5.30
CA ILE A 521 3.79 13.19 -5.85
C ILE A 521 2.62 12.81 -4.92
N ILE A 522 2.58 11.58 -4.42
CA ILE A 522 1.57 11.13 -3.45
C ILE A 522 1.65 11.94 -2.15
N ARG A 523 2.87 12.19 -1.64
CA ARG A 523 3.10 13.03 -0.48
C ARG A 523 2.55 14.45 -0.68
N ARG A 524 2.74 15.04 -1.87
CA ARG A 524 2.17 16.34 -2.24
C ARG A 524 0.64 16.32 -2.23
N TYR A 525 0.00 15.25 -2.73
CA TYR A 525 -1.45 15.14 -2.70
C TYR A 525 -2.04 15.08 -1.28
N ARG A 526 -1.25 14.62 -0.31
CA ARG A 526 -1.60 14.54 1.12
C ARG A 526 -1.17 15.76 1.95
N SER A 527 -0.64 16.82 1.33
CA SER A 527 0.02 17.93 2.06
C SER A 527 -0.94 18.87 2.82
N SER A 528 -2.25 18.65 2.76
CA SER A 528 -3.27 19.45 3.44
C SER A 528 -4.33 18.52 4.04
N GLN A 529 -5.01 18.96 5.10
CA GLN A 529 -6.06 18.19 5.74
C GLN A 529 -7.38 18.37 4.99
N LEU A 530 -8.20 17.32 4.98
CA LEU A 530 -9.61 17.46 4.60
C LEU A 530 -10.32 18.39 5.58
N MET A 531 -11.23 19.24 5.08
CA MET A 531 -12.07 20.05 5.95
C MET A 531 -13.07 19.17 6.70
N ASP A 532 -13.24 19.44 8.00
CA ASP A 532 -14.22 18.75 8.84
C ASP A 532 -15.65 19.04 8.39
N THR A 533 -16.45 17.99 8.24
CA THR A 533 -17.89 18.10 8.00
C THR A 533 -18.68 18.01 9.31
N GLU A 534 -19.66 18.89 9.50
CA GLU A 534 -20.56 18.88 10.65
C GLU A 534 -21.29 17.54 10.81
N THR A 535 -21.50 17.07 12.05
CA THR A 535 -22.15 15.80 12.34
C THR A 535 -23.66 15.94 12.55
N SER A 536 -24.47 15.27 11.74
CA SER A 536 -25.92 15.12 11.92
C SER A 536 -26.34 13.63 11.96
N PRO A 537 -27.54 13.27 12.46
CA PRO A 537 -27.99 11.86 12.51
C PRO A 537 -28.10 11.19 11.13
N SER A 538 -28.52 11.91 10.10
CA SER A 538 -28.55 11.40 8.71
C SER A 538 -27.13 11.15 8.17
N HIS A 539 -26.13 11.91 8.64
CA HIS A 539 -24.73 11.67 8.29
C HIS A 539 -24.24 10.34 8.89
N LEU A 540 -24.64 9.97 10.11
CA LEU A 540 -24.24 8.70 10.71
C LEU A 540 -24.79 7.49 9.95
N GLN A 541 -26.04 7.56 9.49
CA GLN A 541 -26.63 6.48 8.68
C GLN A 541 -25.92 6.34 7.33
N THR A 542 -25.62 7.46 6.67
CA THR A 542 -24.89 7.45 5.39
C THR A 542 -23.44 7.00 5.57
N LYS A 543 -22.78 7.43 6.66
CA LYS A 543 -21.44 6.97 7.05
C LYS A 543 -21.40 5.47 7.24
N ALA A 544 -22.35 4.91 8.00
CA ALA A 544 -22.44 3.47 8.21
C ALA A 544 -22.64 2.71 6.90
N TYR A 545 -23.53 3.22 6.03
CA TYR A 545 -23.81 2.64 4.72
C TYR A 545 -22.57 2.64 3.81
N VAL A 546 -21.91 3.79 3.62
CA VAL A 546 -20.73 3.93 2.73
C VAL A 546 -19.56 3.07 3.19
N ARG A 547 -19.45 2.81 4.49
CA ARG A 547 -18.38 1.98 5.05
C ARG A 547 -18.70 0.49 4.99
N GLN A 548 -19.96 0.10 4.85
CA GLN A 548 -20.41 -1.30 4.80
C GLN A 548 -21.14 -1.60 3.49
N LEU A 549 -20.53 -1.24 2.36
CA LEU A 549 -21.11 -1.52 1.05
C LEU A 549 -21.30 -3.04 0.89
N GLN A 550 -22.50 -3.43 0.47
CA GLN A 550 -22.79 -4.79 0.04
C GLN A 550 -22.66 -4.85 -1.47
N VAL A 551 -21.83 -5.78 -1.97
CA VAL A 551 -21.49 -5.83 -3.39
C VAL A 551 -21.55 -7.26 -3.90
N ILE A 552 -21.90 -7.39 -5.17
CA ILE A 552 -21.75 -8.61 -5.96
C ILE A 552 -20.51 -8.41 -6.84
N ASP A 553 -19.49 -9.24 -6.63
CA ASP A 553 -18.25 -9.25 -7.41
C ASP A 553 -18.21 -10.36 -8.48
N ASN A 554 -19.26 -11.20 -8.55
CA ASN A 554 -19.41 -12.19 -9.61
C ASN A 554 -19.96 -11.54 -10.88
N GLN A 555 -19.10 -11.34 -11.87
CA GLN A 555 -19.49 -10.71 -13.14
C GLN A 555 -20.52 -11.52 -13.94
N ASN A 556 -20.49 -12.86 -13.86
CA ASN A 556 -21.49 -13.69 -14.54
C ASN A 556 -22.88 -13.49 -13.92
N LEU A 557 -22.96 -13.45 -12.59
CA LEU A 557 -24.21 -13.19 -11.88
C LEU A 557 -24.75 -11.79 -12.21
N LEU A 558 -23.89 -10.76 -12.20
CA LEU A 558 -24.29 -9.39 -12.59
C LEU A 558 -24.86 -9.37 -14.02
N PHE A 559 -24.23 -10.09 -14.95
CA PHE A 559 -24.70 -10.18 -16.33
C PHE A 559 -26.06 -10.90 -16.43
N ASP A 560 -26.24 -12.01 -15.71
CA ASP A 560 -27.51 -12.74 -15.66
C ASP A 560 -28.64 -11.89 -15.07
N MET A 561 -28.36 -11.12 -14.02
CA MET A 561 -29.31 -10.16 -13.45
C MET A 561 -29.70 -9.09 -14.48
N SER A 562 -28.71 -8.55 -15.20
CA SER A 562 -28.93 -7.57 -16.27
C SER A 562 -29.86 -8.11 -17.37
N CYS A 563 -29.62 -9.34 -17.83
CA CYS A 563 -30.46 -9.99 -18.84
C CYS A 563 -31.91 -10.23 -18.36
N LYS A 564 -32.12 -10.46 -17.06
CA LYS A 564 -33.47 -10.58 -16.47
C LYS A 564 -34.18 -9.23 -16.41
N LEU A 565 -33.46 -8.13 -16.16
CA LEU A 565 -34.01 -6.78 -16.13
C LEU A 565 -34.40 -6.28 -17.53
N GLU A 566 -33.51 -6.45 -18.51
CA GLU A 566 -33.68 -5.98 -19.89
C GLU A 566 -33.20 -7.06 -20.89
N PRO A 567 -34.10 -7.97 -21.30
CA PRO A 567 -33.82 -9.01 -22.28
C PRO A 567 -33.38 -8.45 -23.64
N LYS A 568 -32.68 -9.25 -24.46
CA LYS A 568 -32.12 -8.79 -25.75
C LYS A 568 -33.17 -8.39 -26.80
N ASP A 569 -34.43 -8.78 -26.62
CA ASP A 569 -35.53 -8.56 -27.57
C ASP A 569 -36.43 -7.35 -27.22
N THR A 570 -36.04 -6.56 -26.22
CA THR A 570 -36.62 -5.23 -25.91
C THR A 570 -35.61 -4.15 -26.25
#